data_AF-A0A954M0Q4-F1
#
_entry.id   AF-A0A954M0Q4-F1
#
_cell.length_a   1.000
_cell.length_b   1.000
_cell.length_c   1.000
_cell.angle_alpha   90.00
_cell.angle_beta   90.00
_cell.angle_gamma   90.00
#
_symmetry.space_group_name_H-M   'P 1'
#
loop_
_entity.id
_entity.type
_entity.pdbx_description
1 polymer ?
#
loop_
_entity_poly.entity_id
_entity_poly.type
_entity_poly.pdbx_seq_one_letter_code
_entity_poly.pdbx_strand_id
1 'polypeptide(L)'
;MWQSLVPVPYALSFSERFFLPDDPEQITCSDKPTSVYAALLKMRQETWDRMAREVFDSDPDRLDLLFVLDRIRETNTCSNLDSPVQVWIDPDGWYDVLVYDVDEERDNTVRSWQSVVE
;
A
#
# COMPACT_ATOMS: atom_id res chain seq x y z
N MET A 1 22.85 -14.45 22.35
CA MET A 1 21.38 -14.34 22.24
C MET A 1 21.10 -13.34 21.14
N TRP A 2 20.67 -13.81 19.97
CA TRP A 2 20.26 -12.91 18.89
C TRP A 2 18.85 -12.45 19.27
N GLN A 3 18.72 -11.18 19.67
CA GLN A 3 17.39 -10.60 19.83
C GLN A 3 16.81 -10.53 18.42
N SER A 4 15.79 -11.35 18.16
CA SER A 4 14.94 -11.18 17.00
C SER A 4 14.32 -9.80 17.15
N LEU A 5 14.75 -8.84 16.34
CA LEU A 5 14.13 -7.53 16.27
C LEU A 5 12.75 -7.76 15.68
N VAL A 6 11.76 -7.96 16.55
CA VAL A 6 10.37 -7.90 16.13
C VAL A 6 10.16 -6.44 15.72
N PRO A 7 9.84 -6.14 14.45
CA PRO A 7 9.61 -4.77 14.03
C PRO A 7 8.53 -4.17 14.93
N VAL A 8 8.82 -3.01 15.51
CA VAL A 8 7.86 -2.32 16.37
C VAL A 8 6.79 -1.75 15.45
N PRO A 9 5.52 -2.19 15.54
CA PRO A 9 4.46 -1.63 14.73
C PRO A 9 4.26 -0.14 15.06
N TYR A 10 4.05 0.67 14.02
CA TYR A 10 3.76 2.09 14.13
C TYR A 10 2.27 2.34 13.85
N ALA A 11 1.69 3.32 14.54
CA ALA A 11 0.35 3.79 14.25
C ALA A 11 0.29 4.49 12.89
N LEU A 12 -0.80 4.30 12.13
CA LEU A 12 -1.04 5.01 10.88
C LEU A 12 -1.44 6.47 11.18
N SER A 13 -0.47 7.37 11.10
CA SER A 13 -0.69 8.82 11.24
C SER A 13 -0.48 9.55 9.91
N PHE A 14 -1.08 9.04 8.85
CA PHE A 14 -0.99 9.59 7.48
C PHE A 14 -2.24 10.39 7.10
N SER A 15 -2.11 11.27 6.10
CA SER A 15 -3.23 12.07 5.60
C SER A 15 -4.26 11.24 4.83
N GLU A 16 -5.50 11.72 4.69
CA GLU A 16 -6.58 11.00 3.99
C GLU A 16 -6.22 10.55 2.56
N ARG A 17 -5.48 11.38 1.81
CA ARG A 17 -4.94 11.04 0.47
C ARG A 17 -4.06 9.80 0.42
N PHE A 18 -3.44 9.42 1.55
CA PHE A 18 -2.66 8.18 1.67
C PHE A 18 -3.58 6.96 1.65
N PHE A 19 -4.81 7.09 2.14
CA PHE A 19 -5.79 6.01 2.12
C PHE A 19 -6.55 6.00 0.81
N LEU A 20 -7.14 7.15 0.45
CA LEU A 20 -7.99 7.31 -0.72
C LEU A 20 -7.47 8.48 -1.57
N PRO A 21 -7.06 8.25 -2.82
CA PRO A 21 -6.52 9.31 -3.66
C PRO A 21 -7.63 10.27 -4.09
N ASP A 22 -7.32 11.57 -4.17
CA ASP A 22 -8.23 12.61 -4.65
C ASP A 22 -8.51 12.48 -6.17
N ASP A 23 -7.55 11.94 -6.91
CA ASP A 23 -7.59 11.82 -8.37
C ASP A 23 -7.56 10.34 -8.80
N PRO A 24 -8.57 9.85 -9.55
CA PRO A 24 -8.59 8.48 -10.04
C PRO A 24 -7.48 8.14 -11.03
N GLU A 25 -6.86 9.12 -11.69
CA GLU A 25 -5.72 8.88 -12.60
C GLU A 25 -4.46 8.39 -11.84
N GLN A 26 -4.33 8.73 -10.55
CA GLN A 26 -3.26 8.23 -9.69
C GLN A 26 -3.40 6.75 -9.32
N ILE A 27 -4.58 6.16 -9.57
CA ILE A 27 -4.87 4.76 -9.22
C ILE A 27 -4.28 3.79 -10.26
N THR A 28 -4.17 4.21 -11.52
CA THR A 28 -3.99 3.27 -12.65
C THR A 28 -2.61 3.30 -13.31
N CYS A 29 -1.82 4.36 -13.12
CA CYS A 29 -0.65 4.60 -13.99
C CYS A 29 0.72 4.09 -13.48
N SER A 30 0.92 3.82 -12.19
CA SER A 30 2.25 3.47 -11.66
C SER A 30 2.32 2.07 -11.03
N ASP A 31 3.43 1.36 -11.21
CA ASP A 31 3.75 0.12 -10.48
C ASP A 31 3.96 0.37 -8.98
N LYS A 32 4.09 1.65 -8.59
CA LYS A 32 4.25 2.12 -7.22
C LYS A 32 2.97 2.82 -6.76
N PRO A 33 2.02 2.11 -6.13
CA PRO A 33 0.78 2.73 -5.65
C PRO A 33 1.10 3.75 -4.54
N THR A 34 0.57 4.96 -4.67
CA THR A 34 0.76 6.06 -3.71
C THR A 34 -0.35 6.18 -2.68
N SER A 35 -1.34 5.29 -2.74
CA SER A 35 -2.42 5.18 -1.77
C SER A 35 -2.74 3.72 -1.44
N VAL A 36 -3.27 3.47 -0.24
CA VAL A 36 -3.75 2.15 0.19
C VAL A 36 -4.80 1.62 -0.78
N TYR A 37 -5.74 2.47 -1.22
CA TYR A 37 -6.77 2.08 -2.19
C TYR A 37 -6.17 1.59 -3.51
N ALA A 38 -5.20 2.31 -4.07
CA ALA A 38 -4.50 1.90 -5.29
C ALA A 38 -3.70 0.60 -5.10
N ALA A 39 -3.10 0.42 -3.91
CA ALA A 39 -2.34 -0.78 -3.58
C ALA A 39 -3.24 -2.02 -3.48
N LEU A 40 -4.42 -1.87 -2.85
CA LEU A 40 -5.42 -2.93 -2.78
C LEU A 40 -5.96 -3.31 -4.17
N LEU A 41 -6.22 -2.33 -5.04
CA LEU A 41 -6.64 -2.60 -6.43
C LEU A 41 -5.61 -3.37 -7.25
N LYS A 42 -4.32 -3.20 -6.94
CA LYS A 42 -3.21 -3.90 -7.59
C LYS A 42 -2.88 -5.24 -6.91
N MET A 43 -3.55 -5.59 -5.82
CA MET A 43 -3.33 -6.85 -5.12
C MET A 43 -3.65 -8.03 -6.05
N ARG A 44 -2.82 -9.07 -5.99
CA ARG A 44 -3.08 -10.30 -6.76
C ARG A 44 -4.39 -10.94 -6.31
N GLN A 45 -5.23 -11.36 -7.27
CA GLN A 45 -6.51 -12.01 -7.00
C GLN A 45 -6.39 -13.17 -6.00
N GLU A 46 -5.37 -14.02 -6.12
CA GLU A 46 -5.14 -15.13 -5.19
C GLU A 46 -4.93 -14.68 -3.74
N THR A 47 -4.28 -13.52 -3.55
CA THR A 47 -4.04 -12.92 -2.23
C THR A 47 -5.33 -12.30 -1.69
N TRP A 48 -6.06 -11.57 -2.54
CA TRP A 48 -7.38 -11.04 -2.21
C TRP A 48 -8.35 -12.16 -1.77
N ASP A 49 -8.41 -13.24 -2.54
CA ASP A 49 -9.30 -14.37 -2.27
C ASP A 49 -9.02 -15.06 -0.93
N ARG A 50 -7.74 -15.20 -0.60
CA ARG A 50 -7.32 -15.75 0.69
C ARG A 50 -7.61 -14.78 1.82
N MET A 51 -7.25 -13.52 1.68
CA MET A 51 -7.51 -12.47 2.66
C MET A 51 -9.01 -12.36 2.97
N ALA A 52 -9.86 -12.38 1.94
CA ALA A 52 -11.31 -12.32 2.11
C ALA A 52 -11.85 -13.45 3.00
N ARG A 53 -11.35 -14.67 2.81
CA ARG A 53 -11.78 -15.85 3.59
C ARG A 53 -11.14 -15.91 4.97
N GLU A 54 -9.84 -15.62 5.07
CA GLU A 54 -9.06 -15.79 6.28
C GLU A 54 -9.23 -14.64 7.28
N VAL A 55 -9.34 -13.39 6.79
CA VAL A 55 -9.40 -12.19 7.64
C VAL A 55 -10.84 -11.69 7.79
N PHE A 56 -11.62 -11.73 6.72
CA PHE A 56 -12.96 -11.11 6.66
C PHE A 56 -14.12 -12.10 6.71
N ASP A 57 -13.85 -13.41 6.76
CA ASP A 57 -14.86 -14.49 6.72
C ASP A 57 -15.92 -14.26 5.62
N SER A 58 -15.48 -13.75 4.47
CA SER A 58 -16.34 -13.26 3.40
C SER A 58 -16.01 -13.93 2.07
N ASP A 59 -17.02 -14.01 1.21
CA ASP A 59 -16.83 -14.41 -0.18
C ASP A 59 -16.03 -13.32 -0.92
N PRO A 60 -14.97 -13.68 -1.68
CA PRO A 60 -14.10 -12.68 -2.31
C PRO A 60 -14.80 -11.82 -3.36
N ASP A 61 -15.85 -12.32 -4.01
CA ASP A 61 -16.65 -11.58 -4.99
C ASP A 61 -17.60 -10.57 -4.31
N ARG A 62 -17.77 -10.69 -2.98
CA ARG A 62 -18.64 -9.82 -2.17
C ARG A 62 -17.88 -8.87 -1.25
N LEU A 63 -16.56 -9.02 -1.15
CA LEU A 63 -15.74 -8.17 -0.31
C LEU A 63 -15.61 -6.79 -0.96
N ASP A 64 -15.99 -5.75 -0.23
CA ASP A 64 -15.85 -4.37 -0.69
C ASP A 64 -14.48 -3.81 -0.32
N LEU A 65 -13.82 -3.17 -1.28
CA LEU A 65 -12.56 -2.45 -1.09
C LEU A 65 -12.65 -1.38 0.00
N LEU A 66 -13.77 -0.64 0.07
CA LEU A 66 -13.94 0.39 1.10
C LEU A 66 -14.02 -0.22 2.49
N PHE A 67 -14.65 -1.40 2.61
CA PHE A 67 -14.70 -2.12 3.87
C PHE A 67 -13.32 -2.60 4.33
N VAL A 68 -12.48 -3.08 3.41
CA VAL A 68 -11.08 -3.43 3.70
C VAL A 68 -10.29 -2.18 4.14
N LEU A 69 -10.54 -1.03 3.50
CA LEU A 69 -9.88 0.22 3.85
C LEU A 69 -10.26 0.73 5.24
N ASP A 70 -11.54 0.64 5.63
CA ASP A 70 -11.96 0.92 7.01
C ASP A 70 -11.32 -0.05 7.99
N ARG A 71 -11.19 -1.33 7.64
CA ARG A 71 -10.50 -2.31 8.50
C ARG A 71 -9.01 -2.00 8.70
N ILE A 72 -8.33 -1.50 7.67
CA ILE A 72 -6.94 -1.03 7.78
C ILE A 72 -6.85 0.15 8.75
N ARG A 73 -7.80 1.09 8.69
CA ARG A 73 -7.85 2.21 9.65
C ARG A 73 -8.07 1.76 11.08
N GLU A 74 -8.90 0.73 11.29
CA GLU A 74 -9.10 0.12 12.60
C GLU A 74 -7.84 -0.61 13.09
N THR A 75 -7.18 -1.34 12.21
CA THR A 75 -5.92 -2.05 12.51
C THR A 75 -4.81 -1.06 12.86
N ASN A 76 -4.84 0.12 12.23
CA ASN A 76 -4.00 1.27 12.57
C ASN A 76 -2.51 0.92 12.72
N THR A 77 -2.00 0.05 11.85
CA THR A 77 -0.65 -0.50 11.98
C THR A 77 0.12 -0.48 10.65
N CYS A 78 1.38 -0.06 10.71
CA CYS A 78 2.37 -0.23 9.66
C CYS A 78 3.70 -0.70 10.24
N SER A 79 4.51 -1.40 9.44
CA SER A 79 5.78 -1.98 9.92
C SER A 79 6.95 -0.99 9.91
N ASN A 80 6.81 0.09 9.15
CA ASN A 80 7.85 1.09 8.90
C ASN A 80 7.22 2.44 8.52
N LEU A 81 8.00 3.51 8.63
CA LEU A 81 7.59 4.88 8.26
C LEU A 81 8.28 5.38 6.99
N ASP A 82 9.31 4.68 6.51
CA ASP A 82 10.03 5.01 5.28
C ASP A 82 9.30 4.48 4.04
N SER A 83 9.45 5.13 2.89
CA SER A 83 8.87 4.63 1.63
C SER A 83 9.59 3.38 1.12
N PRO A 84 8.87 2.31 0.69
CA PRO A 84 7.43 2.14 0.77
C PRO A 84 6.96 1.79 2.19
N VAL A 85 5.87 2.43 2.62
CA VAL A 85 5.21 2.13 3.89
C VAL A 85 4.48 0.80 3.75
N GLN A 86 4.84 -0.19 4.59
CA GLN A 86 4.15 -1.47 4.66
C GLN A 86 2.98 -1.37 5.64
N VAL A 87 1.76 -1.26 5.11
CA VAL A 87 0.52 -1.07 5.86
C VAL A 87 -0.13 -2.43 6.11
N TRP A 88 -0.48 -2.72 7.35
CA TRP A 88 -1.08 -4.00 7.74
C TRP A 88 -2.59 -3.98 7.56
N ILE A 89 -3.12 -5.07 7.02
CA ILE A 89 -4.56 -5.30 6.85
C ILE A 89 -5.13 -6.08 8.04
N ASP A 90 -4.36 -7.04 8.55
CA ASP A 90 -4.68 -7.80 9.75
C ASP A 90 -3.73 -7.46 10.92
N PRO A 91 -4.14 -7.70 12.17
CA PRO A 91 -3.34 -7.36 13.35
C PRO A 91 -2.01 -8.10 13.46
N ASP A 92 -1.87 -9.25 12.81
CA ASP A 92 -0.67 -10.10 12.87
C ASP A 92 0.31 -9.78 11.72
N GLY A 93 -0.11 -8.95 10.75
CA GLY A 93 0.70 -8.53 9.61
C GLY A 93 0.93 -9.63 8.57
N TRP A 94 0.04 -10.63 8.48
CA TRP A 94 0.11 -11.67 7.43
C TRP A 94 -0.25 -11.14 6.04
N TYR A 95 -1.11 -10.13 6.02
CA TYR A 95 -1.58 -9.41 4.85
C TYR A 95 -1.20 -7.94 5.00
N ASP A 96 -0.48 -7.45 4.01
CA ASP A 96 -0.03 -6.07 3.94
C ASP A 96 -0.09 -5.53 2.52
N VAL A 97 -0.01 -4.20 2.41
CA VAL A 97 0.20 -3.50 1.16
C VAL A 97 1.35 -2.50 1.29
N LEU A 98 2.05 -2.31 0.19
CA LEU A 98 3.14 -1.32 0.08
C LEU A 98 2.60 -0.03 -0.53
N VAL A 99 2.78 1.08 0.17
CA VAL A 99 2.38 2.42 -0.31
C VAL A 99 3.61 3.31 -0.45
N TYR A 100 3.80 3.86 -1.64
CA TYR A 100 4.98 4.64 -2.02
C TYR A 100 4.72 6.15 -1.90
N ASP A 101 5.81 6.92 -1.81
CA ASP A 101 5.73 8.36 -1.89
C ASP A 101 5.51 8.83 -3.33
N VAL A 102 4.85 9.99 -3.46
CA VAL A 102 4.49 10.59 -4.75
C VAL A 102 5.72 11.07 -5.56
N ASP A 103 6.90 11.11 -4.95
CA ASP A 103 8.11 11.73 -5.52
C ASP A 103 9.09 10.78 -6.24
N GLU A 104 8.86 9.45 -6.24
CA GLU A 104 9.86 8.50 -6.76
C GLU A 104 9.99 8.41 -8.31
N GLU A 105 9.12 9.05 -9.10
CA GLU A 105 9.17 8.99 -10.57
C GLU A 105 9.65 10.29 -11.27
N ARG A 106 10.17 11.28 -10.53
CA ARG A 106 10.62 12.55 -11.16
C ARG A 106 12.08 12.59 -11.64
N ASP A 107 12.92 11.58 -11.40
CA ASP A 107 14.36 11.68 -11.75
C ASP A 107 14.78 11.01 -13.07
N ASN A 108 13.95 10.14 -13.69
CA ASN A 108 14.42 9.35 -14.83
C ASN A 108 14.15 9.95 -16.23
N THR A 109 13.32 10.99 -16.36
CA THR A 109 13.00 11.58 -17.67
C THR A 109 13.90 12.79 -18.01
N VAL A 110 14.62 13.36 -17.04
CA VAL A 110 15.44 14.58 -17.24
C VAL A 110 16.89 14.31 -17.63
N ARG A 111 17.39 13.06 -17.59
CA ARG A 111 18.77 12.72 -17.97
C ARG A 111 18.98 12.38 -19.45
N SER A 112 17.92 12.30 -20.26
CA SER A 112 18.04 11.88 -21.66
C SER A 112 18.34 13.02 -22.67
N TRP A 113 18.42 14.29 -22.22
CA TRP A 113 18.61 15.44 -23.14
C TRP A 113 20.03 16.04 -23.15
N GLN A 114 21.00 15.46 -22.44
CA GLN A 114 22.39 15.98 -22.43
C GLN A 114 23.36 15.31 -23.42
N SER A 115 22.92 14.35 -24.25
CA SER A 115 23.81 13.68 -25.21
C SER A 115 23.55 14.03 -26.68
N VAL A 116 22.81 15.09 -26.98
CA VAL A 116 22.66 15.60 -28.36
C VAL A 116 23.17 17.04 -28.46
N VAL A 117 24.43 17.22 -28.06
CA VAL A 117 25.24 18.37 -28.48
C VAL A 117 26.65 17.87 -28.73
N GLU A 118 26.91 17.44 -29.96
CA GLU A 118 28.19 17.60 -30.67
C GLU A 118 27.97 17.47 -32.18
#